data_AF-A0A2G6R2Z2-F1
#
_entry.id   AF-A0A2G6R2Z2-F1
#
_cell.length_a   1.000
_cell.length_b   1.000
_cell.length_c   1.000
_cell.angle_alpha   90.00
_cell.angle_beta   90.00
_cell.angle_gamma   90.00
#
_symmetry.space_group_name_H-M   'P 1'
#
loop_
_entity.id
_entity.type
_entity.pdbx_description
1 polymer ?
#
loop_
_entity_poly.entity_id
_entity_poly.type
_entity_poly.pdbx_seq_one_letter_code
_entity_poly.pdbx_strand_id
1 'polypeptide(L)'
;YEAPGMALLFIAYERLITAIHNEDTIANYHHNGRELGRLLYEGRWLDPQALMLRESVVRWVASSITGEVTLRLRRGEDYSILDTTGPALGYHPDKLSMERVADAAFRPNDRIGQLTMCNLDIADSRSRLEQYAATGIVSGPAAGLIGDLEAGGAKHIAVGAGPDDEFEALDDVAMESGVD
;
A
#
# COMPACT_ATOMS: atom_id res chain seq x y z
N TYR A 1 -30.13 8.64 -4.41
CA TYR A 1 -30.31 7.18 -4.26
C TYR A 1 -30.38 6.86 -2.78
N GLU A 2 -31.26 5.97 -2.35
CA GLU A 2 -31.40 5.56 -0.95
C GLU A 2 -31.14 4.06 -0.85
N ALA A 3 -30.13 3.67 -0.05
CA ALA A 3 -29.76 2.26 0.14
C ALA A 3 -29.16 2.00 1.54
N PRO A 4 -29.86 2.36 2.63
CA PRO A 4 -29.28 2.38 3.98
C PRO A 4 -28.80 0.99 4.47
N GLY A 5 -29.55 -0.08 4.14
CA GLY A 5 -29.14 -1.44 4.49
C GLY A 5 -27.88 -1.88 3.74
N MET A 6 -27.80 -1.59 2.44
CA MET A 6 -26.61 -1.90 1.64
C MET A 6 -25.40 -1.09 2.09
N ALA A 7 -25.59 0.20 2.41
CA ALA A 7 -24.53 1.05 2.93
C ALA A 7 -23.98 0.53 4.27
N LEU A 8 -24.86 0.09 5.18
CA LEU A 8 -24.46 -0.50 6.45
C LEU A 8 -23.64 -1.78 6.25
N LEU A 9 -24.12 -2.69 5.39
CA LEU A 9 -23.42 -3.94 5.09
C LEU A 9 -22.08 -3.67 4.38
N PHE A 10 -22.05 -2.68 3.48
CA PHE A 10 -20.83 -2.27 2.78
C PHE A 10 -19.76 -1.77 3.75
N ILE A 11 -20.10 -0.91 4.72
CA ILE A 11 -19.17 -0.42 5.74
C ILE A 11 -18.52 -1.60 6.51
N ALA A 12 -19.35 -2.54 6.98
CA ALA A 12 -18.85 -3.69 7.72
C ALA A 12 -18.00 -4.62 6.84
N TYR A 13 -18.46 -4.90 5.61
CA TYR A 13 -17.79 -5.80 4.68
C TYR A 13 -16.43 -5.24 4.23
N GLU A 14 -16.36 -3.97 3.87
CA GLU A 14 -15.09 -3.29 3.52
C GLU A 14 -14.12 -3.29 4.69
N ARG A 15 -14.60 -3.01 5.90
CA ARG A 15 -13.75 -3.05 7.09
C ARG A 15 -13.15 -4.45 7.30
N LEU A 16 -13.94 -5.51 7.12
CA LEU A 16 -13.44 -6.88 7.23
C LEU A 16 -12.47 -7.24 6.09
N ILE A 17 -12.73 -6.81 4.85
CA ILE A 17 -11.80 -7.00 3.73
C ILE A 17 -10.42 -6.44 4.06
N THR A 18 -10.36 -5.18 4.48
CA THR A 18 -9.10 -4.51 4.83
C THR A 18 -8.37 -5.15 6.02
N ALA A 19 -9.10 -5.88 6.86
CA ALA A 19 -8.53 -6.54 8.02
C ALA A 19 -8.08 -7.99 7.74
N ILE A 20 -8.56 -8.62 6.67
CA ILE A 20 -8.31 -10.05 6.35
C ILE A 20 -7.36 -10.22 5.17
N HIS A 21 -7.55 -9.46 4.09
CA HIS A 21 -6.85 -9.68 2.82
C HIS A 21 -5.60 -8.81 2.69
N ASN A 22 -4.64 -9.29 1.89
CA ASN A 22 -3.45 -8.51 1.54
C ASN A 22 -3.76 -7.43 0.48
N GLU A 23 -2.79 -6.54 0.26
CA GLU A 23 -2.92 -5.38 -0.63
C GLU A 23 -3.30 -5.76 -2.07
N ASP A 24 -2.61 -6.73 -2.68
CA ASP A 24 -2.87 -7.14 -4.06
C ASP A 24 -4.26 -7.74 -4.25
N THR A 25 -4.76 -8.49 -3.26
CA THR A 25 -6.11 -9.05 -3.30
C THR A 25 -7.15 -7.94 -3.22
N ILE A 26 -6.92 -6.92 -2.37
CA ILE A 26 -7.80 -5.75 -2.24
C ILE A 26 -7.78 -4.91 -3.53
N ALA A 27 -6.62 -4.70 -4.13
CA ALA A 27 -6.48 -4.00 -5.40
C ALA A 27 -7.28 -4.69 -6.52
N ASN A 28 -7.14 -6.02 -6.64
CA ASN A 28 -7.90 -6.82 -7.60
C ASN A 28 -9.41 -6.77 -7.31
N TYR A 29 -9.83 -6.85 -6.04
CA TYR A 29 -11.22 -6.72 -5.64
C TYR A 29 -11.84 -5.39 -6.11
N HIS A 30 -11.17 -4.26 -5.86
CA HIS A 30 -11.68 -2.94 -6.28
C HIS A 30 -11.62 -2.73 -7.80
N HIS A 31 -10.64 -3.31 -8.49
CA HIS A 31 -10.60 -3.27 -9.96
C HIS A 31 -11.78 -4.06 -10.56
N ASN A 32 -11.91 -5.34 -10.18
CA ASN A 32 -12.97 -6.22 -10.66
C ASN A 32 -14.36 -5.69 -10.29
N GLY A 33 -14.52 -5.12 -9.09
CA GLY A 33 -15.79 -4.54 -8.64
C GLY A 33 -16.25 -3.36 -9.51
N ARG A 34 -15.33 -2.49 -9.94
CA ARG A 34 -15.66 -1.36 -10.84
C ARG A 34 -16.08 -1.84 -12.23
N GLU A 35 -15.34 -2.79 -12.80
CA GLU A 35 -15.69 -3.37 -14.10
C GLU A 35 -17.01 -4.13 -14.06
N LEU A 36 -17.22 -4.93 -13.01
CA LEU A 36 -18.46 -5.67 -12.80
C LEU A 36 -19.66 -4.73 -12.58
N GLY A 37 -19.47 -3.62 -11.87
CA GLY A 37 -20.48 -2.58 -11.68
C GLY A 37 -20.91 -1.93 -13.00
N ARG A 38 -19.96 -1.66 -13.91
CA ARG A 38 -20.26 -1.18 -15.26
C ARG A 38 -21.06 -2.22 -16.05
N LEU A 39 -20.63 -3.48 -16.06
CA LEU A 39 -21.35 -4.56 -16.75
C LEU A 39 -22.77 -4.75 -16.21
N LEU A 40 -22.96 -4.66 -14.89
CA LEU A 40 -24.28 -4.70 -14.26
C LEU A 40 -25.16 -3.55 -14.76
N TYR A 41 -24.62 -2.33 -14.83
CA TYR A 41 -25.36 -1.15 -15.30
C TYR A 41 -25.73 -1.25 -16.79
N GLU A 42 -24.88 -1.90 -17.60
CA GLU A 42 -25.15 -2.20 -19.01
C GLU A 42 -26.16 -3.35 -19.20
N GLY A 43 -26.65 -3.99 -18.13
CA GLY A 43 -27.59 -5.12 -18.19
C GLY A 43 -26.93 -6.47 -18.49
N ARG A 44 -25.60 -6.55 -18.42
CA ARG A 44 -24.77 -7.73 -18.77
C ARG A 44 -24.45 -8.62 -17.57
N TRP A 45 -25.33 -8.69 -16.58
CA TRP A 45 -25.05 -9.38 -15.30
C TRP A 45 -24.80 -10.89 -15.44
N LEU A 46 -25.38 -11.51 -16.48
CA LEU A 46 -25.29 -12.94 -16.75
C LEU A 46 -24.39 -13.25 -17.96
N ASP A 47 -23.76 -12.23 -18.55
CA ASP A 47 -22.79 -12.45 -19.63
C ASP A 47 -21.54 -13.18 -19.07
N PRO A 48 -20.83 -13.98 -19.87
CA PRO A 48 -19.68 -14.77 -19.42
C PRO A 48 -18.61 -13.95 -18.66
N GLN A 49 -18.30 -12.75 -19.13
CA GLN A 49 -17.33 -11.85 -18.49
C GLN A 49 -17.77 -11.40 -17.09
N ALA A 50 -19.08 -11.17 -16.88
CA ALA A 50 -19.60 -10.82 -15.56
C ALA A 50 -19.58 -12.03 -14.62
N LEU A 51 -19.85 -13.24 -15.14
CA LEU A 51 -19.74 -14.49 -14.39
C LEU A 51 -18.30 -14.74 -13.91
N MET A 52 -17.31 -14.56 -14.78
CA MET A 52 -15.89 -14.74 -14.46
C MET A 52 -15.43 -13.78 -13.34
N LEU A 53 -15.76 -12.49 -13.46
CA LEU A 53 -15.41 -11.48 -12.44
C LEU A 53 -16.13 -11.75 -11.12
N ARG A 54 -17.42 -12.10 -11.16
CA ARG A 54 -18.21 -12.38 -9.96
C ARG A 54 -17.73 -13.63 -9.25
N GLU A 55 -17.43 -14.71 -9.97
CA GLU A 55 -16.92 -15.95 -9.38
C GLU A 55 -15.58 -15.70 -8.67
N SER A 56 -14.67 -14.95 -9.31
CA SER A 56 -13.41 -14.53 -8.71
C SER A 56 -13.62 -13.87 -7.34
N VAL A 57 -14.47 -12.84 -7.28
CA VAL A 57 -14.72 -12.08 -6.04
C VAL A 57 -15.45 -12.92 -5.00
N VAL A 58 -16.52 -13.63 -5.38
CA VAL A 58 -17.31 -14.41 -4.43
C VAL A 58 -16.50 -15.56 -3.84
N ARG A 59 -15.72 -16.27 -4.67
CA ARG A 59 -15.02 -17.47 -4.24
C ARG A 59 -13.76 -17.18 -3.46
N TRP A 60 -12.96 -16.19 -3.86
CA TRP A 60 -11.65 -15.94 -3.25
C TRP A 60 -11.67 -14.82 -2.22
N VAL A 61 -12.53 -13.81 -2.40
CA VAL A 61 -12.61 -12.69 -1.47
C VAL A 61 -13.69 -12.95 -0.42
N ALA A 62 -14.94 -13.17 -0.84
CA ALA A 62 -16.07 -13.22 0.10
C ALA A 62 -16.07 -14.48 0.99
N SER A 63 -15.53 -15.60 0.52
CA SER A 63 -15.55 -16.88 1.25
C SER A 63 -14.71 -16.87 2.54
N SER A 64 -13.70 -16.01 2.64
CA SER A 64 -12.87 -15.85 3.83
C SER A 64 -13.37 -14.77 4.79
N ILE A 65 -14.42 -14.02 4.43
CA ILE A 65 -14.94 -12.95 5.26
C ILE A 65 -15.80 -13.54 6.37
N THR A 66 -15.20 -13.63 7.56
CA THR A 66 -15.87 -14.01 8.80
C THR A 66 -15.39 -13.11 9.92
N GLY A 67 -16.31 -12.43 10.59
CA GLY A 67 -16.01 -11.50 11.67
C GLY A 67 -17.17 -10.56 11.96
N GLU A 68 -16.95 -9.67 12.92
CA GLU A 68 -17.91 -8.67 13.37
C GLU A 68 -17.27 -7.28 13.38
N VAL A 69 -18.06 -6.27 13.02
CA VAL A 69 -17.66 -4.86 13.05
C VAL A 69 -18.68 -4.10 13.88
N THR A 70 -18.23 -3.49 14.97
CA THR A 70 -19.10 -2.68 15.84
C THR A 70 -19.08 -1.23 15.36
N LEU A 71 -20.25 -0.68 15.05
CA LEU A 71 -20.41 0.67 14.50
C LEU A 71 -21.24 1.55 15.43
N ARG A 72 -20.87 2.82 15.55
CA ARG A 72 -21.72 3.88 16.09
C ARG A 72 -22.25 4.72 14.95
N LEU A 73 -23.55 4.62 14.66
CA LEU A 73 -24.21 5.43 13.64
C LEU A 73 -24.74 6.73 14.26
N ARG A 74 -24.61 7.84 13.53
CA ARG A 74 -25.16 9.14 13.91
C ARG A 74 -26.12 9.61 12.81
N ARG A 75 -25.87 10.77 12.19
CA ARG A 75 -26.76 11.32 11.15
C ARG A 75 -26.09 11.25 9.79
N GLY A 76 -26.80 10.66 8.82
CA GLY A 76 -26.30 10.53 7.46
C GLY A 76 -25.08 9.59 7.41
N GLU A 77 -23.99 10.07 6.82
CA GLU A 77 -22.73 9.33 6.67
C GLU A 77 -21.76 9.53 7.86
N ASP A 78 -22.22 10.20 8.93
CA ASP A 78 -21.46 10.31 10.17
C ASP A 78 -21.57 9.00 10.97
N TYR A 79 -20.50 8.22 10.97
CA TYR A 79 -20.35 7.01 11.76
C TYR A 79 -18.92 6.84 12.27
N SER A 80 -18.75 5.98 13.27
CA SER A 80 -17.44 5.58 13.77
C SER A 80 -17.37 4.07 13.91
N ILE A 81 -16.27 3.47 13.44
CA ILE A 81 -15.95 2.07 13.72
C ILE A 81 -15.38 2.01 15.13
N LEU A 82 -16.04 1.25 16.00
CA LEU A 82 -15.65 1.10 17.40
C LEU A 82 -14.76 -0.13 17.62
N ASP A 83 -15.06 -1.22 16.92
CA ASP A 83 -14.34 -2.48 17.08
C ASP A 83 -14.40 -3.34 15.80
N THR A 84 -13.43 -4.23 15.63
CA THR A 84 -13.34 -5.20 14.53
C THR A 84 -12.75 -6.49 15.06
N THR A 85 -13.54 -7.57 15.04
CA THR A 85 -13.12 -8.88 15.57
C THR A 85 -13.37 -9.97 14.53
N GLY A 86 -12.56 -11.02 14.55
CA GLY A 86 -12.71 -12.14 13.63
C GLY A 86 -11.58 -13.17 13.77
N PRO A 87 -11.81 -14.42 13.34
CA PRO A 87 -10.83 -15.49 13.47
C PRO A 87 -9.67 -15.40 12.47
N ALA A 88 -9.85 -14.67 11.35
CA ALA A 88 -8.91 -14.64 10.22
C ALA A 88 -8.32 -13.25 9.95
N LEU A 89 -8.31 -12.36 10.95
CA LEU A 89 -7.71 -11.04 10.77
C LEU A 89 -6.20 -11.19 10.54
N GLY A 90 -5.66 -10.54 9.51
CA GLY A 90 -4.23 -10.50 9.23
C GLY A 90 -3.45 -9.56 10.16
N TYR A 91 -4.14 -8.62 10.80
CA TYR A 91 -3.55 -7.68 11.75
C TYR A 91 -3.22 -8.37 13.09
N HIS A 92 -1.93 -8.48 13.38
CA HIS A 92 -1.40 -8.98 14.65
C HIS A 92 -0.27 -8.06 15.14
N PRO A 93 -0.56 -7.07 16.00
CA PRO A 93 0.44 -6.09 16.42
C PRO A 93 1.62 -6.73 17.15
N ASP A 94 1.37 -7.80 17.90
CA ASP A 94 2.40 -8.52 18.66
C ASP A 94 3.50 -9.09 17.74
N LYS A 95 3.18 -9.44 16.49
CA LYS A 95 4.17 -9.94 15.50
C LYS A 95 5.13 -8.86 15.01
N LEU A 96 4.77 -7.58 15.18
CA LEU A 96 5.56 -6.42 14.78
C LEU A 96 6.16 -5.70 16.00
N SER A 97 5.95 -6.23 17.21
CA SER A 97 6.45 -5.62 18.43
C SER A 97 7.98 -5.69 18.50
N MET A 98 8.59 -4.56 18.86
CA MET A 98 10.04 -4.42 19.03
C MET A 98 10.47 -4.33 20.49
N GLU A 99 9.55 -4.53 21.45
CA GLU A 99 9.85 -4.42 22.88
C GLU A 99 10.77 -5.54 23.39
N ARG A 100 10.76 -6.71 22.73
CA ARG A 100 11.57 -7.89 23.06
C ARG A 100 12.35 -8.33 21.83
N VAL A 101 13.66 -8.10 21.85
CA VAL A 101 14.55 -8.33 20.70
C VAL A 101 14.80 -9.81 20.41
N ALA A 102 14.58 -10.71 21.38
CA ALA A 102 14.89 -12.14 21.23
C ALA A 102 14.06 -12.85 20.15
N ASP A 103 12.81 -12.43 19.95
CA ASP A 103 11.84 -13.05 19.02
C ASP A 103 11.41 -12.08 17.90
N ALA A 104 12.18 -11.02 17.65
CA ALA A 104 11.82 -10.01 16.64
C ALA A 104 11.87 -10.60 15.21
N ALA A 105 10.82 -10.34 14.42
CA ALA A 105 10.68 -10.84 13.06
C ALA A 105 11.71 -10.27 12.07
N PHE A 106 12.27 -9.10 12.37
CA PHE A 106 13.31 -8.42 11.58
C PHE A 106 14.13 -7.49 12.48
N ARG A 107 15.37 -7.22 12.08
CA ARG A 107 16.32 -6.31 12.72
C ARG A 107 16.45 -5.00 11.93
N PRO A 108 16.98 -3.91 12.54
CA PRO A 108 17.23 -2.66 11.81
C PRO A 108 18.06 -2.84 10.53
N ASN A 109 19.09 -3.69 10.56
CA ASN A 109 19.94 -3.95 9.40
C ASN A 109 19.19 -4.66 8.25
N ASP A 110 18.15 -5.45 8.55
CA ASP A 110 17.34 -6.09 7.51
C ASP A 110 16.56 -5.04 6.70
N ARG A 111 16.11 -3.97 7.37
CA ARG A 111 15.45 -2.83 6.71
C ARG A 111 16.45 -2.01 5.88
N ILE A 112 17.68 -1.81 6.35
CA ILE A 112 18.74 -1.17 5.56
C ILE A 112 19.01 -1.98 4.30
N GLY A 113 19.21 -3.30 4.43
CA GLY A 113 19.40 -4.18 3.28
C GLY A 113 18.23 -4.13 2.29
N GLN A 114 16.98 -4.10 2.79
CA GLN A 114 15.80 -3.92 1.93
C GLN A 114 15.87 -2.62 1.12
N LEU A 115 16.22 -1.50 1.76
CA LEU A 115 16.33 -0.20 1.11
C LEU A 115 17.46 -0.18 0.07
N THR A 116 18.61 -0.77 0.38
CA THR A 116 19.76 -0.85 -0.52
C THR A 116 19.43 -1.60 -1.81
N MET A 117 18.62 -2.67 -1.75
CA MET A 117 18.18 -3.41 -2.94
C MET A 117 17.35 -2.55 -3.92
N CYS A 118 16.71 -1.48 -3.44
CA CYS A 118 15.96 -0.55 -4.29
C CYS A 118 16.84 0.44 -5.07
N ASN A 119 18.13 0.58 -4.74
CA ASN A 119 18.99 1.61 -5.33
C ASN A 119 19.11 1.53 -6.86
N LEU A 120 19.08 0.32 -7.44
CA LEU A 120 19.14 0.15 -8.89
C LEU A 120 17.90 0.72 -9.59
N ASP A 121 16.70 0.43 -9.07
CA ASP A 121 15.45 0.96 -9.62
C ASP A 121 15.33 2.48 -9.41
N ILE A 122 15.83 2.99 -8.28
CA ILE A 122 15.92 4.43 -8.02
C ILE A 122 16.88 5.10 -9.02
N ALA A 123 18.03 4.49 -9.28
CA ALA A 123 18.99 4.99 -10.27
C ALA A 123 18.38 5.03 -11.68
N ASP A 124 17.66 3.97 -12.08
CA ASP A 124 16.97 3.91 -13.37
C ASP A 124 15.87 4.99 -13.46
N SER A 125 15.08 5.16 -12.41
CA SER A 125 14.06 6.21 -12.31
C SER A 125 14.68 7.61 -12.39
N ARG A 126 15.82 7.84 -11.73
CA ARG A 126 16.60 9.09 -11.82
C ARG A 126 17.06 9.33 -13.26
N SER A 127 17.58 8.32 -13.94
CA SER A 127 17.99 8.43 -15.35
C SER A 127 16.83 8.81 -16.26
N ARG A 128 15.62 8.28 -16.01
CA ARG A 128 14.40 8.67 -16.75
C ARG A 128 14.03 10.13 -16.52
N LEU A 129 14.10 10.61 -15.28
CA LEU A 129 13.84 12.02 -14.97
C LEU A 129 14.84 12.95 -15.67
N GLU A 130 16.13 12.61 -15.69
CA GLU A 130 17.16 13.35 -16.43
C GLU A 130 16.83 13.42 -17.94
N GLN A 131 16.35 12.32 -18.54
CA GLN A 131 15.89 12.30 -19.94
C GLN A 131 14.64 13.17 -20.16
N TYR A 132 13.68 13.12 -19.24
CA TYR A 132 12.47 13.96 -19.33
C TYR A 132 12.77 15.44 -19.16
N ALA A 133 13.76 15.80 -18.35
CA ALA A 133 14.25 17.17 -18.25
C ALA A 133 14.95 17.62 -19.54
N ALA A 134 15.85 16.79 -20.09
CA ALA A 134 16.55 17.09 -21.33
C ALA A 134 15.60 17.26 -22.54
N THR A 135 14.47 16.55 -22.54
CA THR A 135 13.43 16.67 -23.59
C THR A 135 12.40 17.76 -23.32
N GLY A 136 12.48 18.46 -22.18
CA GLY A 136 11.55 19.53 -21.78
C GLY A 136 10.19 19.06 -21.26
N ILE A 137 10.00 17.75 -21.06
CA ILE A 137 8.77 17.16 -20.51
C ILE A 137 8.62 17.54 -19.03
N VAL A 138 9.71 17.41 -18.26
CA VAL A 138 9.76 17.92 -16.88
C VAL A 138 10.19 19.38 -16.94
N SER A 139 9.21 20.27 -16.88
CA SER A 139 9.41 21.73 -16.90
C SER A 139 8.43 22.45 -15.98
N GLY A 140 8.69 23.74 -15.69
CA GLY A 140 7.80 24.57 -14.87
C GLY A 140 7.73 24.14 -13.40
N PRO A 141 6.57 24.29 -12.72
CA PRO A 141 6.44 24.01 -11.28
C PRO A 141 6.82 22.58 -10.87
N ALA A 142 6.63 21.60 -11.77
CA ALA A 142 7.02 20.21 -11.52
C ALA A 142 8.55 20.05 -11.41
N ALA A 143 9.33 20.82 -12.17
CA ALA A 143 10.79 20.84 -12.03
C ALA A 143 11.23 21.44 -10.69
N GLY A 144 10.49 22.43 -10.17
CA GLY A 144 10.76 23.03 -8.86
C GLY A 144 10.62 22.08 -7.68
N LEU A 145 9.83 21.01 -7.81
CA LEU A 145 9.67 19.97 -6.78
C LEU A 145 10.76 18.89 -6.85
N ILE A 146 11.29 18.64 -8.05
CA ILE A 146 12.31 17.62 -8.30
C ILE A 146 13.73 18.17 -8.03
N GLY A 147 13.89 19.49 -8.11
CA GLY A 147 15.18 20.16 -8.01
C GLY A 147 15.96 20.06 -9.32
N ASP A 148 17.20 20.56 -9.31
CA ASP A 148 18.03 20.56 -10.50
C ASP A 148 18.46 19.13 -10.88
N LEU A 149 18.09 18.74 -12.10
CA LEU A 149 18.40 17.43 -12.66
C LEU A 149 19.69 17.50 -13.48
N GLU A 150 20.83 17.40 -12.78
CA GLU A 150 22.13 17.26 -13.44
C GLU A 150 22.28 15.88 -14.09
N ALA A 151 22.94 15.84 -15.26
CA ALA A 151 23.20 14.60 -15.98
C ALA A 151 24.20 13.73 -15.22
N GLY A 152 23.86 12.45 -15.02
CA GLY A 152 24.74 11.46 -14.39
C GLY A 152 24.51 11.22 -12.91
N GLY A 153 23.53 11.88 -12.28
CA GLY A 153 23.15 11.65 -10.88
C GLY A 153 22.72 10.20 -10.62
N ALA A 154 22.10 9.56 -11.61
CA ALA A 154 21.76 8.12 -11.55
C ALA A 154 22.95 7.21 -11.24
N LYS A 155 24.15 7.53 -11.77
CA LYS A 155 25.35 6.69 -11.55
C LYS A 155 25.83 6.75 -10.10
N HIS A 156 25.67 7.88 -9.43
CA HIS A 156 26.03 8.03 -8.02
C HIS A 156 25.16 7.15 -7.12
N ILE A 157 23.87 7.01 -7.44
CA ILE A 157 22.93 6.19 -6.67
C ILE A 157 23.19 4.68 -6.87
N ALA A 158 23.60 4.30 -8.08
CA ALA A 158 23.88 2.89 -8.39
C ALA A 158 25.15 2.35 -7.72
N VAL A 159 26.06 3.22 -7.28
CA VAL A 159 27.21 2.82 -6.46
C VAL A 159 26.70 2.62 -5.04
N GLY A 160 26.52 1.36 -4.64
CA GLY A 160 26.18 1.02 -3.26
C GLY A 160 27.27 1.51 -2.30
N ALA A 161 26.85 1.91 -1.09
CA ALA A 161 27.74 2.14 0.05
C ALA A 161 28.65 0.92 0.24
N GLY A 162 29.96 1.12 0.34
CA GLY A 162 30.89 0.08 0.73
C GLY A 162 30.64 -0.36 2.18
N PRO A 163 31.18 -1.51 2.62
CA PRO A 163 30.99 -1.99 4.00
C PRO A 163 31.47 -1.00 5.09
N ASP A 164 32.34 -0.04 4.73
CA ASP A 164 32.83 1.00 5.63
C ASP A 164 31.89 2.23 5.71
N ASP A 165 31.05 2.43 4.68
CA ASP A 165 30.12 3.58 4.58
C ASP A 165 28.81 3.35 5.40
N GLU A 166 28.45 2.08 5.65
CA GLU A 166 27.24 1.71 6.41
C GLU A 166 27.32 2.12 7.90
N PHE A 167 28.52 2.10 8.48
CA PHE A 167 28.76 2.54 9.86
C PHE A 167 28.73 4.07 9.98
N GLU A 168 29.27 4.79 9.00
CA GLU A 168 29.29 6.26 8.98
C GLU A 168 27.87 6.84 8.82
N ALA A 169 27.04 6.25 7.95
CA ALA A 169 25.66 6.70 7.76
C ALA A 169 24.76 6.47 8.99
N LEU A 170 25.04 5.44 9.80
CA LEU A 170 24.34 5.19 11.06
C LEU A 170 24.75 6.18 12.16
N ASP A 171 26.04 6.49 12.26
CA ASP A 171 26.57 7.49 13.20
C ASP A 171 26.09 8.91 12.86
N ASP A 172 26.00 9.27 11.58
CA ASP A 172 25.48 10.57 11.14
C ASP A 172 23.99 10.77 11.51
N VAL A 173 23.17 9.71 11.38
CA VAL A 173 21.75 9.75 11.77
C VAL A 173 21.57 9.76 13.30
N ALA A 174 22.45 9.07 14.04
CA ALA A 174 22.47 9.12 15.49
C ALA A 174 22.83 10.53 16.01
N MET A 175 23.83 11.16 15.40
CA MET A 175 24.25 12.54 15.68
C MET A 175 23.16 13.57 15.35
N GLU A 176 22.43 13.40 14.25
CA GLU A 176 21.35 14.31 13.85
C GLU A 176 20.10 14.18 14.73
N SER A 177 19.83 12.98 15.26
CA SER A 177 18.70 12.72 16.16
C SER A 177 18.96 13.05 17.63
N GLY A 178 20.19 13.42 17.99
CA GLY A 178 20.57 13.86 19.35
C GLY A 178 20.40 12.77 20.42
N VAL A 179 20.60 11.50 20.04
CA VAL A 179 20.53 10.36 20.94
C VAL A 179 21.95 9.82 21.12
N ASP A 180 22.67 10.43 22.06
CA ASP A 180 23.97 9.95 22.56
C ASP A 180 23.78 9.37 23.98
#